data_AF-A0A8J7XAW2-F1
#
_entry.id   AF-A0A8J7XAW2-F1
#
_cell.length_a   1.000
_cell.length_b   1.000
_cell.length_c   1.000
_cell.angle_alpha   90.00
_cell.angle_beta   90.00
_cell.angle_gamma   90.00
#
_symmetry.space_group_name_H-M   'P 1'
#
loop_
_entity.id
_entity.type
_entity.pdbx_description
1 polymer ?
#
loop_
_entity_poly.entity_id
_entity_poly.type
_entity_poly.pdbx_seq_one_letter_code
_entity_poly.pdbx_strand_id
1 'polypeptide(L)'
;MDYKNILAFVIGIVILAYIILTLGTEKIVQLILQIRMEFFVLAAIVYLIHEIVASYVLKVALGGGLRIRRIVPAHMLGMLYANATPGRVGYLYTALSLAKKTGSRRSAKIGIIALSQGLNFLSKTFLCLLAVIYFSAFIPSMGSQAYLLLVSVAPIIFLIGILIALYTKIVNKIIGKLSPRFLEYLESMQAAVREVDKGRLARMLLLILLGWFIMSLQWFLVAASLGIDVGFLTVLMFQPLLTTIMFVPISPSGLGLAEGGSALLFGIVNLDPAAGAAFLLLVRFNAILVDSLGLIDVRMHNG
;
A
#
# COMPACT_ATOMS: atom_id res chain seq x y z
N MET A 1 10.21 -19.64 -8.17
CA MET A 1 8.95 -18.87 -8.04
C MET A 1 7.81 -19.87 -8.18
N ASP A 2 6.84 -19.91 -7.26
CA ASP A 2 5.72 -20.86 -7.29
C ASP A 2 4.85 -20.65 -8.55
N TYR A 3 4.27 -21.71 -9.12
CA TYR A 3 3.46 -21.65 -10.35
C TYR A 3 2.27 -20.69 -10.21
N LYS A 4 1.69 -20.60 -9.01
CA LYS A 4 0.62 -19.65 -8.67
C LYS A 4 1.06 -18.20 -8.82
N ASN A 5 2.31 -17.88 -8.44
CA ASN A 5 2.85 -16.53 -8.55
C ASN A 5 3.15 -16.16 -10.00
N ILE A 6 3.61 -17.12 -10.81
CA ILE A 6 3.82 -16.92 -12.25
C ILE A 6 2.47 -16.66 -12.93
N LEU A 7 1.45 -17.45 -12.62
CA LEU A 7 0.10 -17.26 -13.15
C LEU A 7 -0.48 -15.87 -12.80
N ALA A 8 -0.39 -15.47 -11.54
CA ALA A 8 -0.85 -14.13 -11.11
C ALA A 8 -0.12 -12.99 -11.83
N PHE A 9 1.19 -13.14 -12.07
CA PHE A 9 1.98 -12.18 -12.83
C PHE A 9 1.54 -12.11 -14.30
N VAL A 10 1.35 -13.26 -14.95
CA VAL A 10 0.84 -13.33 -16.34
C VAL A 10 -0.54 -12.70 -16.45
N ILE A 11 -1.46 -13.01 -15.52
CA ILE A 11 -2.79 -12.38 -15.47
C ILE A 11 -2.66 -10.85 -15.37
N GLY A 12 -1.80 -10.35 -14.47
CA GLY A 12 -1.55 -8.92 -14.33
C GLY A 12 -1.07 -8.26 -15.61
N ILE A 13 -0.11 -8.88 -16.31
CA ILE A 13 0.40 -8.40 -17.60
C ILE A 13 -0.70 -8.39 -18.66
N VAL A 14 -1.50 -9.46 -18.76
CA VAL A 14 -2.57 -9.55 -19.75
C VAL A 14 -3.63 -8.47 -19.52
N ILE A 15 -4.05 -8.27 -18.27
CA ILE A 15 -5.01 -7.21 -17.91
C ILE A 15 -4.42 -5.83 -18.23
N LEU A 16 -3.16 -5.58 -17.88
CA LEU A 16 -2.50 -4.31 -18.16
C LEU A 16 -2.37 -4.07 -19.68
N ALA A 17 -1.97 -5.07 -20.45
CA ALA A 17 -1.88 -5.00 -21.89
C ALA A 17 -3.25 -4.70 -22.52
N TYR A 18 -4.29 -5.41 -22.07
CA TYR A 18 -5.67 -5.15 -22.51
C TYR A 18 -6.08 -3.69 -22.26
N ILE A 19 -5.80 -3.14 -21.07
CA ILE A 19 -6.12 -1.75 -20.74
C ILE A 19 -5.33 -0.78 -21.61
N ILE A 20 -4.02 -0.98 -21.78
CA ILE A 20 -3.16 -0.10 -22.59
C ILE A 20 -3.57 -0.11 -24.07
N LEU A 21 -3.95 -1.28 -24.60
CA LEU A 21 -4.42 -1.40 -25.97
C LEU A 21 -5.79 -0.73 -26.15
N THR A 22 -6.69 -0.87 -25.17
CA THR A 22 -8.04 -0.27 -25.21
C THR A 22 -8.02 1.25 -25.09
N LEU A 23 -7.12 1.80 -24.26
CA LEU A 23 -7.04 3.25 -24.01
C LEU A 23 -6.17 4.00 -25.04
N GLY A 24 -5.51 3.29 -25.94
CA GLY A 24 -4.62 3.86 -26.95
C GLY A 24 -3.16 3.90 -26.47
N THR A 25 -2.37 2.95 -26.93
CA THR A 25 -0.95 2.80 -26.55
C THR A 25 -0.12 4.03 -26.91
N GLU A 26 -0.33 4.59 -28.11
CA GLU A 26 0.40 5.77 -28.58
C GLU A 26 0.20 6.95 -27.63
N LYS A 27 -1.04 7.19 -27.18
CA LYS A 27 -1.39 8.27 -26.27
C LYS A 27 -0.70 8.12 -24.91
N ILE A 28 -0.72 6.92 -24.34
CA ILE A 28 -0.06 6.62 -23.06
C ILE A 28 1.45 6.84 -23.18
N VAL A 29 2.06 6.36 -24.27
CA VAL A 29 3.50 6.52 -24.52
C VAL A 29 3.86 8.01 -24.69
N GLN A 30 3.09 8.77 -25.48
CA GLN A 30 3.32 10.20 -25.65
C GLN A 30 3.25 10.97 -24.32
N LEU A 31 2.25 10.68 -23.49
CA LEU A 31 2.11 11.27 -22.16
C LEU A 31 3.34 11.00 -21.28
N ILE A 32 3.83 9.75 -21.27
CA ILE A 32 5.02 9.37 -20.49
C ILE A 32 6.30 10.02 -21.04
N LEU A 33 6.43 10.15 -22.36
CA LEU A 33 7.61 10.77 -22.97
C LEU A 33 7.67 12.29 -22.76
N GLN A 34 6.53 12.94 -22.51
CA GLN A 34 6.41 14.38 -22.32
C GLN A 34 6.41 14.80 -20.84
N ILE A 35 6.83 13.92 -19.93
CA ILE A 35 6.82 14.24 -18.51
C ILE A 35 7.76 15.41 -18.17
N ARG A 36 7.26 16.29 -17.31
CA ARG A 36 8.04 17.35 -16.67
C ARG A 36 8.89 16.76 -15.56
N MET A 37 10.16 16.56 -15.84
CA MET A 37 11.11 15.87 -14.96
C MET A 37 11.26 16.54 -13.60
N GLU A 38 11.12 17.86 -13.51
CA GLU A 38 11.18 18.61 -12.26
C GLU A 38 10.13 18.14 -11.24
N PHE A 39 8.89 17.93 -11.69
CA PHE A 39 7.81 17.44 -10.83
C PHE A 39 8.00 15.96 -10.49
N PHE A 40 8.49 15.16 -11.44
CA PHE A 40 8.73 13.73 -11.21
C PHE A 40 9.86 13.47 -10.20
N VAL A 41 10.95 14.25 -10.25
CA VAL A 41 12.03 14.20 -9.25
C VAL A 41 11.54 14.69 -7.89
N LEU A 42 10.77 15.78 -7.85
CA LEU A 42 10.18 16.26 -6.60
C LEU A 42 9.24 15.22 -6.00
N ALA A 43 8.45 14.51 -6.82
CA ALA A 43 7.62 13.40 -6.38
C ALA A 43 8.47 12.28 -5.73
N ALA A 44 9.63 11.93 -6.31
CA ALA A 44 10.53 10.93 -5.73
C ALA A 44 11.08 11.36 -4.35
N ILE A 45 11.41 12.65 -4.19
CA ILE A 45 11.85 13.21 -2.90
C ILE A 45 10.71 13.13 -1.86
N VAL A 46 9.49 13.50 -2.25
CA VAL A 46 8.31 13.43 -1.39
C VAL A 46 7.98 11.98 -1.01
N TYR A 47 8.10 11.04 -1.95
CA TYR A 47 7.98 9.60 -1.68
C TYR A 47 9.04 9.13 -0.67
N LEU A 48 10.29 9.56 -0.81
CA LEU A 48 11.35 9.21 0.15
C LEU A 48 11.02 9.73 1.56
N ILE A 49 10.47 10.93 1.67
CA ILE A 49 9.99 11.47 2.96
C ILE A 49 8.85 10.58 3.50
N HIS A 50 7.92 10.16 2.65
CA HIS A 50 6.87 9.20 3.04
C HIS A 50 7.46 7.89 3.60
N GLU A 51 8.43 7.28 2.92
CA GLU A 51 9.09 6.04 3.37
C GLU A 51 9.81 6.22 4.71
N ILE A 52 10.40 7.40 4.95
CA ILE A 52 10.99 7.74 6.25
C ILE A 52 9.90 7.84 7.33
N VAL A 53 8.78 8.51 7.06
CA VAL A 53 7.65 8.62 8.00
C VAL A 53 7.06 7.24 8.32
N ALA A 54 6.84 6.39 7.30
CA ALA A 54 6.37 5.02 7.48
C ALA A 54 7.37 4.18 8.29
N SER A 55 8.67 4.38 8.09
CA SER A 55 9.71 3.76 8.92
C SER A 55 9.69 4.26 10.38
N TYR A 56 9.33 5.52 10.61
CA TYR A 56 9.10 6.06 11.96
C TYR A 56 7.88 5.43 12.64
N VAL A 57 6.81 5.13 11.90
CA VAL A 57 5.67 4.35 12.44
C VAL A 57 6.16 3.02 13.00
N LEU A 58 7.00 2.30 12.24
CA LEU A 58 7.60 1.04 12.70
C LEU A 58 8.50 1.25 13.93
N LYS A 59 9.31 2.33 13.93
CA LYS A 59 10.16 2.65 15.08
C LYS A 59 9.35 2.87 16.36
N VAL A 60 8.24 3.59 16.26
CA VAL A 60 7.32 3.81 17.39
C VAL A 60 6.71 2.48 17.85
N ALA A 61 6.23 1.65 16.92
CA ALA A 61 5.66 0.34 17.22
C ALA A 61 6.66 -0.57 17.97
N LEU A 62 7.93 -0.54 17.55
CA LEU A 62 9.03 -1.32 18.13
C LEU A 62 9.52 -0.79 19.48
N GLY A 63 8.99 0.32 19.99
CA GLY A 63 9.44 0.91 21.27
C GLY A 63 10.79 1.64 21.20
N GLY A 64 11.24 2.03 20.00
CA GLY A 64 12.40 2.92 19.84
C GLY A 64 13.80 2.30 19.95
N GLY A 65 13.92 1.01 20.28
CA GLY A 65 15.22 0.34 20.48
C GLY A 65 16.13 0.27 19.25
N LEU A 66 15.56 0.37 18.04
CA LEU A 66 16.34 0.39 16.79
C LEU A 66 16.54 1.82 16.26
N ARG A 67 17.76 2.10 15.79
CA ARG A 67 18.07 3.33 15.05
C ARG A 67 17.31 3.35 13.72
N ILE A 68 16.74 4.50 13.35
CA ILE A 68 15.93 4.67 12.13
C ILE A 68 16.70 4.28 10.85
N ARG A 69 18.02 4.53 10.82
CA ARG A 69 18.92 4.15 9.70
C ARG A 69 18.97 2.64 9.42
N ARG A 70 18.56 1.80 10.39
CA ARG A 70 18.42 0.35 10.21
C ARG A 70 17.00 -0.09 9.84
N ILE A 71 16.00 0.77 10.08
CA ILE A 71 14.59 0.48 9.79
C ILE A 71 14.25 0.91 8.37
N VAL A 72 14.72 2.08 7.94
CA VAL A 72 14.42 2.65 6.61
C VAL A 72 14.80 1.71 5.47
N PRO A 73 16.04 1.17 5.37
CA PRO A 73 16.38 0.25 4.29
C PRO A 73 15.56 -1.04 4.32
N ALA A 74 15.26 -1.56 5.51
CA ALA A 74 14.45 -2.77 5.66
C ALA A 74 13.00 -2.55 5.20
N HIS A 75 12.43 -1.39 5.53
CA HIS A 75 11.10 -0.98 5.11
C HIS A 75 11.01 -0.83 3.58
N MET A 76 11.92 -0.04 3.00
CA MET A 76 11.97 0.22 1.55
C MET A 76 12.20 -1.06 0.75
N LEU A 77 13.08 -1.95 1.20
CA LEU A 77 13.27 -3.24 0.53
C LEU A 77 12.04 -4.13 0.67
N GLY A 78 11.36 -4.09 1.82
CA GLY A 78 10.07 -4.75 1.97
C GLY A 78 9.01 -4.20 1.04
N MET A 79 8.96 -2.88 0.81
CA MET A 79 8.07 -2.23 -0.14
C MET A 79 8.39 -2.62 -1.59
N LEU A 80 9.68 -2.71 -1.94
CA LEU A 80 10.13 -3.22 -3.23
C LEU A 80 9.62 -4.64 -3.49
N TYR A 81 9.79 -5.56 -2.52
CA TYR A 81 9.25 -6.91 -2.63
C TYR A 81 7.71 -6.93 -2.65
N ALA A 82 7.07 -6.04 -1.91
CA ALA A 82 5.62 -5.90 -1.91
C ALA A 82 5.08 -5.52 -3.30
N ASN A 83 5.78 -4.65 -4.02
CA ASN A 83 5.42 -4.27 -5.39
C ASN A 83 5.53 -5.44 -6.39
N ALA A 84 6.39 -6.43 -6.11
CA ALA A 84 6.61 -7.59 -6.95
C ALA A 84 5.78 -8.84 -6.56
N THR A 85 4.91 -8.74 -5.55
CA THR A 85 4.17 -9.91 -5.02
C THR A 85 2.65 -9.72 -5.00
N PRO A 86 1.85 -10.77 -5.28
CA PRO A 86 0.40 -10.71 -5.12
C PRO A 86 0.00 -10.38 -3.69
N GLY A 87 -1.01 -9.52 -3.51
CA GLY A 87 -1.48 -9.10 -2.19
C GLY A 87 -0.42 -8.38 -1.33
N ARG A 88 0.69 -7.94 -1.95
CA ARG A 88 1.80 -7.23 -1.30
C ARG A 88 2.47 -7.99 -0.16
N VAL A 89 2.37 -9.33 -0.16
CA VAL A 89 2.92 -10.20 0.92
C VAL A 89 4.44 -10.08 1.08
N GLY A 90 5.15 -9.63 0.04
CA GLY A 90 6.58 -9.35 0.08
C GLY A 90 6.99 -8.34 1.16
N TYR A 91 6.06 -7.51 1.64
CA TYR A 91 6.32 -6.61 2.77
C TYR A 91 6.71 -7.33 4.07
N LEU A 92 6.41 -8.64 4.19
CA LEU A 92 6.88 -9.47 5.30
C LEU A 92 8.42 -9.54 5.37
N TYR A 93 9.14 -9.25 4.28
CA TYR A 93 10.59 -9.09 4.32
C TYR A 93 11.04 -8.10 5.40
N THR A 94 10.32 -6.99 5.58
CA THR A 94 10.61 -5.99 6.62
C THR A 94 10.63 -6.65 8.01
N ALA A 95 9.66 -7.51 8.32
CA ALA A 95 9.63 -8.23 9.59
C ALA A 95 10.82 -9.19 9.75
N LEU A 96 11.19 -9.90 8.68
CA LEU A 96 12.31 -10.85 8.69
C LEU A 96 13.65 -10.14 8.90
N SER A 97 13.88 -9.03 8.18
CA SER A 97 15.06 -8.18 8.32
C SER A 97 15.17 -7.60 9.73
N LEU A 98 14.08 -7.01 10.25
CA LEU A 98 14.05 -6.44 11.59
C LEU A 98 14.23 -7.49 12.70
N ALA A 99 13.69 -8.70 12.52
CA ALA A 99 13.87 -9.80 13.46
C ALA A 99 15.35 -10.19 13.56
N LYS A 100 16.03 -10.36 12.41
CA LYS A 100 17.47 -10.66 12.35
C LYS A 100 18.29 -9.56 13.02
N LYS A 101 18.01 -8.29 12.74
CA LYS A 101 18.74 -7.13 13.32
C LYS A 101 18.55 -6.93 14.83
N THR A 102 17.52 -7.53 15.41
CA THR A 102 17.22 -7.40 16.85
C THR A 102 17.43 -8.69 17.63
N GLY A 103 17.80 -9.79 16.96
CA GLY A 103 17.88 -11.11 17.59
C GLY A 103 16.54 -11.62 18.15
N SER A 104 15.41 -11.10 17.65
CA SER A 104 14.09 -11.41 18.21
C SER A 104 13.30 -12.37 17.32
N ARG A 105 12.20 -12.93 17.85
CA ARG A 105 11.36 -13.89 17.11
C ARG A 105 10.72 -13.23 15.87
N ARG A 106 10.78 -13.93 14.73
CA ARG A 106 10.16 -13.49 13.47
C ARG A 106 8.66 -13.23 13.62
N SER A 107 7.95 -14.13 14.32
CA SER A 107 6.52 -14.01 14.65
C SER A 107 6.19 -12.70 15.35
N ALA A 108 6.98 -12.29 16.35
CA ALA A 108 6.78 -11.03 17.05
C ALA A 108 6.88 -9.83 16.09
N LYS A 109 7.87 -9.81 15.18
CA LYS A 109 8.01 -8.73 14.18
C LYS A 109 6.92 -8.76 13.11
N ILE A 110 6.45 -9.94 12.71
CA ILE A 110 5.28 -10.05 11.84
C ILE A 110 4.03 -9.50 12.55
N GLY A 111 3.88 -9.73 13.86
CA GLY A 111 2.81 -9.12 14.67
C GLY A 111 2.84 -7.59 14.64
N ILE A 112 4.03 -6.99 14.82
CA ILE A 112 4.20 -5.53 14.73
C ILE A 112 3.88 -5.00 13.33
N ILE A 113 4.35 -5.67 12.28
CA ILE A 113 4.01 -5.31 10.89
C ILE A 113 2.50 -5.42 10.64
N ALA A 114 1.86 -6.48 11.12
CA ALA A 114 0.42 -6.69 11.00
C ALA A 114 -0.37 -5.59 11.73
N LEU A 115 0.07 -5.16 12.91
CA LEU A 115 -0.51 -4.03 13.62
C LEU A 115 -0.37 -2.72 12.83
N SER A 116 0.84 -2.40 12.36
CA SER A 116 1.08 -1.19 11.56
C SER A 116 0.23 -1.19 10.28
N GLN A 117 0.14 -2.32 9.58
CA GLN A 117 -0.70 -2.45 8.40
C GLN A 117 -2.19 -2.41 8.74
N GLY A 118 -2.62 -3.00 9.86
CA GLY A 118 -4.00 -2.90 10.35
C GLY A 118 -4.43 -1.46 10.61
N LEU A 119 -3.58 -0.66 11.28
CA LEU A 119 -3.83 0.77 11.45
C LEU A 119 -3.84 1.53 10.11
N ASN A 120 -2.93 1.18 9.18
CA ASN A 120 -2.92 1.78 7.86
C ASN A 120 -4.20 1.46 7.06
N PHE A 121 -4.69 0.23 7.14
CA PHE A 121 -5.96 -0.18 6.56
C PHE A 121 -7.16 0.49 7.23
N LEU A 122 -7.12 0.72 8.54
CA LEU A 122 -8.14 1.51 9.24
C LEU A 122 -8.22 2.94 8.68
N SER A 123 -7.07 3.62 8.58
CA SER A 123 -7.01 4.95 7.95
C SER A 123 -7.48 4.91 6.50
N LYS A 124 -7.03 3.93 5.71
CA LYS A 124 -7.46 3.73 4.32
C LYS A 124 -8.96 3.58 4.19
N THR A 125 -9.57 2.79 5.08
CA THR A 125 -11.01 2.51 5.06
C THR A 125 -11.81 3.77 5.36
N PHE A 126 -11.40 4.54 6.37
CA PHE A 126 -12.00 5.85 6.65
C PHE A 126 -11.88 6.80 5.44
N LEU A 127 -10.70 6.86 4.81
CA LEU A 127 -10.48 7.70 3.63
C LEU A 127 -11.24 7.21 2.40
N CYS A 128 -11.46 5.89 2.23
CA CYS A 128 -12.33 5.35 1.17
C CYS A 128 -13.78 5.82 1.34
N LEU A 129 -14.29 5.83 2.57
CA LEU A 129 -15.64 6.34 2.85
C LEU A 129 -15.75 7.83 2.47
N LEU A 130 -14.76 8.64 2.83
CA LEU A 130 -14.70 10.04 2.41
C LEU A 130 -14.60 10.18 0.89
N ALA A 131 -13.79 9.34 0.23
CA ALA A 131 -13.65 9.34 -1.22
C ALA A 131 -14.96 8.99 -1.93
N VAL A 132 -15.74 8.04 -1.40
CA VAL A 132 -17.05 7.71 -1.97
C VAL A 132 -18.03 8.86 -1.82
N ILE A 133 -18.07 9.51 -0.66
CA ILE A 133 -18.90 10.72 -0.46
C ILE A 133 -18.47 11.80 -1.46
N TYR A 134 -17.16 12.03 -1.60
CA TYR A 134 -16.61 13.01 -2.53
C TYR A 134 -16.97 12.71 -3.99
N PHE A 135 -16.78 11.47 -4.46
CA PHE A 135 -17.07 11.09 -5.84
C PHE A 135 -18.55 10.91 -6.15
N SER A 136 -19.41 10.74 -5.14
CA SER A 136 -20.86 10.68 -5.35
C SER A 136 -21.42 11.94 -6.01
N ALA A 137 -20.77 13.10 -5.82
CA ALA A 137 -21.13 14.36 -6.45
C ALA A 137 -20.87 14.38 -7.97
N PHE A 138 -19.99 13.50 -8.47
CA PHE A 138 -19.63 13.40 -9.89
C PHE A 138 -20.42 12.32 -10.63
N ILE A 139 -21.25 11.56 -9.91
CA ILE A 139 -21.95 10.39 -10.45
C ILE A 139 -23.46 10.65 -10.48
N PRO A 140 -24.07 10.79 -11.68
CA PRO A 140 -25.46 11.21 -11.80
C PRO A 140 -26.50 10.11 -11.48
N SER A 141 -26.11 8.82 -11.37
CA SER A 141 -27.07 7.72 -11.16
C SER A 141 -26.98 7.07 -9.78
N MET A 142 -28.13 6.84 -9.14
CA MET A 142 -28.23 6.20 -7.81
C MET A 142 -27.70 4.75 -7.79
N GLY A 143 -27.80 4.02 -8.90
CA GLY A 143 -27.32 2.63 -8.99
C GLY A 143 -25.80 2.51 -8.83
N SER A 144 -25.04 3.44 -9.43
CA SER A 144 -23.57 3.49 -9.29
C SER A 144 -23.10 3.91 -7.89
N GLN A 145 -23.92 4.64 -7.13
CA GLN A 145 -23.59 5.04 -5.75
C GLN A 145 -23.64 3.84 -4.79
N ALA A 146 -24.59 2.90 -4.98
CA ALA A 146 -24.68 1.69 -4.18
C ALA A 146 -23.46 0.75 -4.36
N TYR A 147 -22.94 0.66 -5.59
CA TYR A 147 -21.75 -0.14 -5.90
C TYR A 147 -20.49 0.40 -5.19
N LEU A 148 -20.31 1.73 -5.18
CA LEU A 148 -19.22 2.39 -4.46
C LEU A 148 -19.27 2.14 -2.94
N LEU A 149 -20.48 2.12 -2.39
CA LEU A 149 -20.69 1.87 -0.96
C LEU A 149 -20.36 0.42 -0.59
N LEU A 150 -20.75 -0.55 -1.42
CA LEU A 150 -20.38 -1.98 -1.27
C LEU A 150 -18.86 -2.20 -1.32
N VAL A 151 -18.16 -1.56 -2.27
CA VAL A 151 -16.69 -1.63 -2.38
C VAL A 151 -16.01 -1.04 -1.13
N SER A 152 -16.62 -0.05 -0.49
CA SER A 152 -16.09 0.57 0.73
C SER A 152 -16.30 -0.26 1.99
N VAL A 153 -17.27 -1.17 2.01
CA VAL A 153 -17.59 -2.02 3.17
C VAL A 153 -16.67 -3.24 3.27
N ALA A 154 -16.21 -3.80 2.14
CA ALA A 154 -15.35 -4.98 2.16
C ALA A 154 -14.02 -4.80 2.96
N PRO A 155 -13.30 -3.66 2.85
CA PRO A 155 -12.13 -3.37 3.69
C PRO A 155 -12.45 -3.29 5.18
N ILE A 156 -13.65 -2.81 5.57
CA ILE A 156 -14.11 -2.75 6.97
C ILE A 156 -14.20 -4.16 7.54
N ILE A 157 -14.85 -5.09 6.82
CA ILE A 157 -15.03 -6.48 7.26
C ILE A 157 -13.65 -7.15 7.42
N PHE A 158 -12.76 -6.97 6.45
CA PHE A 158 -11.41 -7.51 6.49
C PHE A 158 -10.61 -6.99 7.70
N LEU A 159 -10.70 -5.68 7.97
CA LEU A 159 -10.05 -5.03 9.10
C LEU A 159 -10.57 -5.57 10.45
N ILE A 160 -11.89 -5.71 10.60
CA ILE A 160 -12.51 -6.29 11.79
C ILE A 160 -11.95 -7.70 12.02
N GLY A 161 -11.83 -8.50 10.96
CA GLY A 161 -11.23 -9.84 11.02
C GLY A 161 -9.79 -9.83 11.56
N ILE A 162 -8.95 -8.92 11.07
CA ILE A 162 -7.56 -8.75 11.55
C ILE A 162 -7.52 -8.35 13.02
N LEU A 163 -8.33 -7.36 13.43
CA LEU A 163 -8.34 -6.88 14.81
C LEU A 163 -8.82 -7.96 15.78
N ILE A 164 -9.85 -8.72 15.40
CA ILE A 164 -10.31 -9.89 16.18
C ILE A 164 -9.16 -10.90 16.31
N ALA A 165 -8.46 -11.21 15.22
CA ALA A 165 -7.34 -12.15 15.25
C ALA A 165 -6.16 -11.69 16.10
N LEU A 166 -5.84 -10.39 16.13
CA LEU A 166 -4.68 -9.86 16.86
C LEU A 166 -4.95 -9.54 18.34
N TYR A 167 -6.19 -9.18 18.71
CA TYR A 167 -6.49 -8.76 20.08
C TYR A 167 -7.26 -9.81 20.89
N THR A 168 -7.99 -10.73 20.24
CA THR A 168 -8.84 -11.71 20.92
C THR A 168 -8.28 -13.14 20.82
N LYS A 169 -8.71 -14.02 21.74
CA LYS A 169 -8.38 -15.45 21.70
C LYS A 169 -9.39 -16.27 20.87
N ILE A 170 -10.35 -15.63 20.19
CA ILE A 170 -11.42 -16.33 19.45
C ILE A 170 -10.78 -17.20 18.36
N VAL A 171 -9.84 -16.63 17.61
CA VAL A 171 -9.13 -17.32 16.52
C VAL A 171 -8.20 -18.41 17.06
N ASN A 172 -7.62 -18.23 18.26
CA ASN A 172 -6.73 -19.21 18.89
C ASN A 172 -7.43 -20.55 19.12
N LYS A 173 -8.72 -20.55 19.49
CA LYS A 173 -9.50 -21.78 19.69
C LYS A 173 -9.66 -22.59 18.40
N ILE A 174 -9.79 -21.89 17.26
CA ILE A 174 -9.96 -22.51 15.94
C ILE A 174 -8.61 -23.01 15.43
N ILE A 175 -7.60 -22.14 15.44
CA ILE A 175 -6.25 -22.47 14.96
C ILE A 175 -5.58 -23.53 15.83
N GLY A 176 -5.77 -23.50 17.15
CA GLY A 176 -5.21 -24.49 18.07
C GLY A 176 -5.69 -25.92 17.79
N LYS A 177 -6.92 -26.08 17.27
CA LYS A 177 -7.44 -27.39 16.84
C LYS A 177 -6.84 -27.87 15.51
N LEU A 178 -6.50 -26.94 14.62
CA LEU A 178 -6.01 -27.26 13.27
C LEU A 178 -4.48 -27.42 13.22
N SER A 179 -3.75 -26.56 13.92
CA SER A 179 -2.29 -26.59 13.92
C SER A 179 -1.69 -25.89 15.16
N PRO A 180 -1.18 -26.67 16.14
CA PRO A 180 -0.53 -26.13 17.34
C PRO A 180 0.69 -25.24 17.03
N ARG A 181 1.44 -25.54 15.96
CA ARG A 181 2.59 -24.72 15.53
C ARG A 181 2.17 -23.32 15.07
N PHE A 182 1.03 -23.20 14.38
CA PHE A 182 0.49 -21.88 14.00
C PHE A 182 -0.09 -21.13 15.20
N LEU A 183 -0.61 -21.85 16.20
CA LEU A 183 -1.07 -21.22 17.45
C LEU A 183 0.08 -20.52 18.18
N GLU A 184 1.23 -21.18 18.35
CA GLU A 184 2.42 -20.56 18.96
C GLU A 184 2.86 -19.30 18.19
N TYR A 185 2.77 -19.36 16.85
CA TYR A 185 3.07 -18.23 16.00
C TYR A 185 2.12 -17.05 16.23
N LEU A 186 0.82 -17.33 16.27
CA LEU A 186 -0.23 -16.34 16.51
C LEU A 186 -0.11 -15.75 17.92
N GLU A 187 0.13 -16.56 18.95
CA GLU A 187 0.29 -16.07 20.31
C GLU A 187 1.51 -15.15 20.46
N SER A 188 2.62 -15.48 19.79
CA SER A 188 3.78 -14.60 19.73
C SER A 188 3.49 -13.28 19.00
N MET A 189 2.62 -13.28 17.98
CA MET A 189 2.17 -12.05 17.34
C MET A 189 1.30 -11.22 18.28
N GLN A 190 0.30 -11.84 18.91
CA GLN A 190 -0.63 -11.19 19.84
C GLN A 190 0.10 -10.58 21.04
N ALA A 191 1.09 -11.29 21.60
CA ALA A 191 1.92 -10.77 22.69
C ALA A 191 2.65 -9.49 22.28
N ALA A 192 3.34 -9.49 21.14
CA ALA A 192 4.06 -8.31 20.64
C ALA A 192 3.14 -7.12 20.34
N VAL A 193 1.92 -7.38 19.84
CA VAL A 193 0.92 -6.32 19.60
C VAL A 193 0.41 -5.73 20.91
N ARG A 194 0.16 -6.57 21.93
CA ARG A 194 -0.32 -6.13 23.25
C ARG A 194 0.70 -5.32 24.04
N GLU A 195 1.99 -5.48 23.75
CA GLU A 195 3.04 -4.64 24.32
C GLU A 195 3.00 -3.20 23.81
N VAL A 196 2.29 -2.91 22.71
CA VAL A 196 2.15 -1.54 22.19
C VAL A 196 1.06 -0.80 22.97
N ASP A 197 1.48 0.15 23.81
CA ASP A 197 0.56 0.95 24.61
C ASP A 197 -0.27 1.94 23.77
N LYS A 198 -1.33 2.47 24.37
CA LYS A 198 -2.27 3.40 23.72
C LYS A 198 -1.59 4.67 23.21
N GLY A 199 -0.58 5.19 23.91
CA GLY A 199 0.15 6.38 23.50
C GLY A 199 0.96 6.14 22.23
N ARG A 200 1.63 4.98 22.14
CA ARG A 200 2.29 4.53 20.91
C ARG A 200 1.31 4.29 19.78
N LEU A 201 0.16 3.65 20.02
CA LEU A 201 -0.89 3.45 19.00
C LEU A 201 -1.40 4.79 18.43
N ALA A 202 -1.70 5.76 19.29
CA ALA A 202 -2.15 7.08 18.87
C ALA A 202 -1.08 7.80 18.02
N ARG A 203 0.19 7.74 18.44
CA ARG A 203 1.31 8.31 17.69
C ARG A 203 1.50 7.62 16.34
N MET A 204 1.37 6.30 16.27
CA MET A 204 1.40 5.55 15.02
C MET A 204 0.28 6.01 14.08
N LEU A 205 -0.95 6.15 14.58
CA LEU A 205 -2.09 6.58 13.78
C LEU A 205 -1.90 8.01 13.24
N LEU A 206 -1.41 8.95 14.05
CA LEU A 206 -1.11 10.32 13.60
C LEU A 206 -0.03 10.33 12.50
N LEU A 207 1.04 9.55 12.67
CA LEU A 207 2.10 9.43 11.65
C LEU A 207 1.59 8.75 10.37
N ILE A 208 0.70 7.78 10.48
CA ILE A 208 0.05 7.14 9.32
C ILE A 208 -0.79 8.16 8.57
N LEU A 209 -1.64 8.94 9.25
CA LEU A 209 -2.46 9.99 8.62
C LEU A 209 -1.59 11.07 7.95
N LEU A 210 -0.48 11.46 8.58
CA LEU A 210 0.52 12.33 7.94
C LEU A 210 1.11 11.67 6.69
N GLY A 211 1.42 10.37 6.76
CA GLY A 211 1.87 9.58 5.61
C GLY A 211 0.87 9.61 4.45
N TRP A 212 -0.44 9.44 4.72
CA TRP A 212 -1.48 9.54 3.69
C TRP A 212 -1.46 10.90 2.96
N PHE A 213 -1.25 12.00 3.69
CA PHE A 213 -1.12 13.33 3.08
C PHE A 213 0.16 13.48 2.24
N ILE A 214 1.30 13.04 2.77
CA ILE A 214 2.59 13.10 2.05
C ILE A 214 2.56 12.23 0.79
N MET A 215 1.98 11.03 0.87
CA MET A 215 1.79 10.16 -0.29
C MET A 215 0.86 10.81 -1.32
N SER A 216 -0.23 11.44 -0.88
CA SER A 216 -1.12 12.17 -1.79
C SER A 216 -0.43 13.33 -2.50
N LEU A 217 0.52 14.00 -1.82
CA LEU A 217 1.36 15.04 -2.44
C LEU A 217 2.29 14.46 -3.49
N GLN A 218 2.88 13.29 -3.25
CA GLN A 218 3.66 12.58 -4.26
C GLN A 218 2.82 12.26 -5.50
N TRP A 219 1.61 11.73 -5.30
CA TRP A 219 0.68 11.45 -6.39
C TRP A 219 0.32 12.74 -7.13
N PHE A 220 0.01 13.82 -6.43
CA PHE A 220 -0.32 15.10 -7.05
C PHE A 220 0.83 15.63 -7.92
N LEU A 221 2.07 15.49 -7.46
CA LEU A 221 3.26 15.85 -8.24
C LEU A 221 3.47 14.96 -9.46
N VAL A 222 3.13 13.66 -9.38
CA VAL A 222 3.14 12.78 -10.57
C VAL A 222 2.08 13.22 -11.58
N ALA A 223 0.87 13.57 -11.13
CA ALA A 223 -0.15 14.12 -12.02
C ALA A 223 0.32 15.42 -12.68
N ALA A 224 0.92 16.32 -11.89
CA ALA A 224 1.54 17.54 -12.41
C ALA A 224 2.68 17.22 -13.40
N SER A 225 3.47 16.17 -13.18
CA SER A 225 4.53 15.79 -14.12
C SER A 225 3.98 15.42 -15.50
N LEU A 226 2.76 14.89 -15.58
CA LEU A 226 2.05 14.58 -16.82
C LEU A 226 1.29 15.78 -17.42
N GLY A 227 1.36 16.96 -16.81
CA GLY A 227 0.59 18.12 -17.23
C GLY A 227 -0.92 18.01 -16.96
N ILE A 228 -1.33 17.09 -16.07
CA ILE A 228 -2.74 16.87 -15.73
C ILE A 228 -3.16 17.94 -14.71
N ASP A 229 -4.17 18.73 -15.08
CA ASP A 229 -4.82 19.67 -14.16
C ASP A 229 -5.88 18.94 -13.32
N VAL A 230 -5.48 18.53 -12.12
CA VAL A 230 -6.35 17.83 -11.17
C VAL A 230 -6.14 18.41 -9.78
N GLY A 231 -7.23 18.68 -9.05
CA GLY A 231 -7.14 19.22 -7.70
C GLY A 231 -6.47 18.25 -6.72
N PHE A 232 -5.68 18.78 -5.78
CA PHE A 232 -5.03 17.97 -4.74
C PHE A 232 -6.02 17.10 -3.95
N LEU A 233 -7.19 17.64 -3.61
CA LEU A 233 -8.24 16.89 -2.91
C LEU A 233 -8.70 15.67 -3.70
N THR A 234 -8.88 15.82 -5.02
CA THR A 234 -9.26 14.72 -5.91
C THR A 234 -8.21 13.61 -5.89
N VAL A 235 -6.92 13.96 -5.96
CA VAL A 235 -5.81 13.00 -5.89
C VAL A 235 -5.75 12.31 -4.52
N LEU A 236 -5.96 13.07 -3.43
CA LEU A 236 -6.03 12.53 -2.08
C LEU A 236 -7.18 11.51 -1.93
N MET A 237 -8.30 11.72 -2.64
CA MET A 237 -9.43 10.78 -2.65
C MET A 237 -9.22 9.58 -3.61
N PHE A 238 -8.45 9.73 -4.69
CA PHE A 238 -8.07 8.61 -5.55
C PHE A 238 -7.23 7.57 -4.80
N GLN A 239 -6.27 8.06 -4.03
CA GLN A 239 -5.22 7.23 -3.44
C GLN A 239 -5.75 6.10 -2.51
N PRO A 240 -6.70 6.29 -1.58
CA PRO A 240 -7.24 5.20 -0.76
C PRO A 240 -8.01 4.15 -1.57
N LEU A 241 -8.74 4.57 -2.61
CA LEU A 241 -9.48 3.64 -3.50
C LEU A 241 -8.50 2.78 -4.31
N LEU A 242 -7.55 3.42 -5.00
CA LEU A 242 -6.59 2.73 -5.86
C LEU A 242 -5.63 1.84 -5.07
N THR A 243 -5.15 2.30 -3.91
CA THR A 243 -4.32 1.47 -3.05
C THR A 243 -5.09 0.37 -2.32
N THR A 244 -6.43 0.35 -2.34
CA THR A 244 -7.20 -0.82 -1.89
C THR A 244 -7.17 -1.90 -2.96
N ILE A 245 -7.36 -1.54 -4.24
CA ILE A 245 -7.27 -2.45 -5.39
C ILE A 245 -5.90 -3.14 -5.44
N MET A 246 -4.82 -2.43 -5.11
CA MET A 246 -3.46 -2.98 -5.09
C MET A 246 -3.25 -4.15 -4.09
N PHE A 247 -4.14 -4.34 -3.11
CA PHE A 247 -4.06 -5.46 -2.16
C PHE A 247 -4.89 -6.67 -2.59
N VAL A 248 -5.65 -6.57 -3.68
CA VAL A 248 -6.38 -7.71 -4.23
C VAL A 248 -5.36 -8.70 -4.80
N PRO A 249 -5.29 -9.95 -4.32
CA PRO A 249 -4.22 -10.91 -4.65
C PRO A 249 -4.41 -11.59 -6.01
N ILE A 250 -4.95 -10.86 -7.00
CA ILE A 250 -5.14 -11.36 -8.37
C ILE A 250 -3.84 -11.22 -9.17
N SER A 251 -3.12 -10.11 -8.99
CA SER A 251 -1.86 -9.81 -9.66
C SER A 251 -0.86 -9.13 -8.71
N PRO A 252 0.45 -9.12 -9.03
CA PRO A 252 1.47 -8.46 -8.24
C PRO A 252 1.15 -6.98 -8.00
N SER A 253 0.93 -6.63 -6.73
CA SER A 253 0.47 -5.30 -6.31
C SER A 253 -0.70 -4.73 -7.15
N GLY A 254 -1.63 -5.58 -7.59
CA GLY A 254 -2.78 -5.20 -8.40
C GLY A 254 -2.45 -4.66 -9.79
N LEU A 255 -1.31 -5.07 -10.37
CA LEU A 255 -0.94 -4.73 -11.74
C LEU A 255 -2.08 -5.00 -12.73
N GLY A 256 -2.37 -4.02 -13.59
CA GLY A 256 -3.50 -4.01 -14.51
C GLY A 256 -4.76 -3.50 -13.83
N LEU A 257 -5.20 -4.13 -12.75
CA LEU A 257 -6.44 -3.75 -12.05
C LEU A 257 -6.37 -2.32 -11.50
N ALA A 258 -5.25 -1.94 -10.90
CA ALA A 258 -5.09 -0.61 -10.32
C ALA A 258 -5.04 0.45 -11.42
N GLU A 259 -4.34 0.19 -12.53
CA GLU A 259 -4.24 1.10 -13.67
C GLU A 259 -5.61 1.28 -14.37
N GLY A 260 -6.38 0.20 -14.50
CA GLY A 260 -7.76 0.27 -14.97
C GLY A 260 -8.68 1.02 -14.02
N GLY A 261 -8.55 0.78 -12.71
CA GLY A 261 -9.26 1.55 -11.69
C GLY A 261 -8.93 3.05 -11.75
N SER A 262 -7.67 3.40 -12.01
CA SER A 262 -7.24 4.79 -12.17
C SER A 262 -7.85 5.42 -13.42
N ALA A 263 -7.83 4.72 -14.56
CA ALA A 263 -8.50 5.17 -15.78
C ALA A 263 -10.00 5.42 -15.56
N LEU A 264 -10.70 4.54 -14.82
CA LEU A 264 -12.10 4.72 -14.47
C LEU A 264 -12.33 5.95 -13.58
N LEU A 265 -11.52 6.14 -12.53
CA LEU A 265 -11.64 7.29 -11.64
C LEU A 265 -11.38 8.61 -12.36
N PHE A 266 -10.42 8.64 -13.30
CA PHE A 266 -10.20 9.78 -14.18
C PHE A 266 -11.42 10.08 -15.03
N GLY A 267 -12.02 9.06 -15.65
CA GLY A 267 -13.26 9.22 -16.40
C GLY A 267 -14.42 9.78 -15.57
N ILE A 268 -14.56 9.36 -14.31
CA ILE A 268 -15.59 9.87 -13.39
C ILE A 268 -15.45 11.37 -13.13
N VAL A 269 -14.22 11.89 -13.08
CA VAL A 269 -13.97 13.33 -12.90
C VAL A 269 -13.83 14.09 -14.23
N ASN A 270 -14.30 13.50 -15.34
CA ASN A 270 -14.21 14.05 -16.70
C ASN A 270 -12.78 14.33 -17.18
N LEU A 271 -11.80 13.59 -16.66
CA LEU A 271 -10.43 13.58 -17.17
C LEU A 271 -10.24 12.40 -18.13
N ASP A 272 -9.18 12.50 -18.93
CA ASP A 272 -8.83 11.48 -19.90
C ASP A 272 -8.44 10.14 -19.21
N PRO A 273 -9.15 9.02 -19.49
CA PRO A 273 -8.83 7.73 -18.89
C PRO A 273 -7.42 7.22 -19.22
N ALA A 274 -6.90 7.52 -20.43
CA ALA A 274 -5.53 7.14 -20.80
C ALA A 274 -4.49 7.85 -19.91
N ALA A 275 -4.72 9.12 -19.58
CA ALA A 275 -3.92 9.85 -18.60
C ALA A 275 -4.00 9.23 -17.20
N GLY A 276 -5.16 8.71 -16.80
CA GLY A 276 -5.32 7.97 -15.54
C GLY A 276 -4.48 6.69 -15.46
N ALA A 277 -4.38 5.94 -16.57
CA ALA A 277 -3.51 4.76 -16.65
C ALA A 277 -2.02 5.15 -16.61
N ALA A 278 -1.61 6.14 -17.42
CA ALA A 278 -0.24 6.67 -17.44
C ALA A 278 0.20 7.20 -16.07
N PHE A 279 -0.70 7.94 -15.41
CA PHE A 279 -0.53 8.45 -14.06
C PHE A 279 -0.13 7.37 -13.06
N LEU A 280 -0.91 6.29 -12.98
CA LEU A 280 -0.63 5.26 -11.98
C LEU A 280 0.63 4.44 -12.31
N LEU A 281 0.91 4.22 -13.60
CA LEU A 281 2.17 3.62 -14.04
C LEU A 281 3.38 4.44 -13.57
N LEU A 282 3.32 5.76 -13.70
CA LEU A 282 4.39 6.65 -13.22
C LEU A 282 4.48 6.71 -11.71
N VAL A 283 3.35 6.72 -10.98
CA VAL A 283 3.36 6.62 -9.51
C VAL A 283 4.10 5.36 -9.08
N ARG A 284 3.77 4.21 -9.70
CA ARG A 284 4.41 2.92 -9.41
C ARG A 284 5.89 2.94 -9.75
N PHE A 285 6.26 3.47 -10.91
CA PHE A 285 7.66 3.57 -11.32
C PHE A 285 8.46 4.45 -10.36
N ASN A 286 7.93 5.62 -10.00
CA ASN A 286 8.52 6.54 -9.02
C ASN A 286 8.76 5.86 -7.67
N ALA A 287 7.75 5.13 -7.15
CA ALA A 287 7.86 4.37 -5.91
C ALA A 287 8.94 3.28 -5.98
N ILE A 288 8.95 2.48 -7.05
CA ILE A 288 9.95 1.40 -7.25
C ILE A 288 11.36 1.96 -7.32
N LEU A 289 11.57 3.07 -8.02
CA LEU A 289 12.86 3.75 -8.11
C LEU A 289 13.38 4.12 -6.72
N VAL A 290 12.54 4.73 -5.88
CA VAL A 290 12.95 5.13 -4.54
C VAL A 290 13.13 3.91 -3.63
N ASP A 291 12.19 2.95 -3.65
CA ASP A 291 12.26 1.70 -2.85
C ASP A 291 13.53 0.89 -3.14
N SER A 292 14.10 1.00 -4.35
CA SER A 292 15.35 0.34 -4.74
C SER A 292 16.55 0.75 -3.87
N LEU A 293 16.52 1.94 -3.24
CA LEU A 293 17.53 2.35 -2.26
C LEU A 293 17.57 1.41 -1.04
N GLY A 294 16.47 0.69 -0.77
CA GLY A 294 16.39 -0.37 0.24
C GLY A 294 17.33 -1.54 -0.03
N LEU A 295 17.86 -1.74 -1.25
CA LEU A 295 18.81 -2.82 -1.56
C LEU A 295 20.08 -2.77 -0.69
N ILE A 296 20.41 -1.60 -0.11
CA ILE A 296 21.50 -1.46 0.87
C ILE A 296 21.29 -2.38 2.08
N ASP A 297 20.03 -2.71 2.41
CA ASP A 297 19.68 -3.63 3.51
C ASP A 297 20.31 -5.02 3.33
N VAL A 298 20.44 -5.52 2.09
CA VAL A 298 21.07 -6.81 1.80
C VAL A 298 22.54 -6.81 2.23
N ARG A 299 23.23 -5.69 2.02
CA ARG A 299 24.65 -5.55 2.40
C ARG A 299 24.83 -5.49 3.92
N MET A 300 23.89 -4.86 4.64
CA MET A 300 23.93 -4.77 6.11
C MET A 300 23.74 -6.11 6.83
N HIS A 301 23.40 -7.18 6.11
CA HIS A 301 23.22 -8.53 6.67
C HIS A 301 24.44 -9.44 6.51
N ASN A 302 25.42 -9.02 5.70
CA ASN A 302 26.62 -9.78 5.36
C ASN A 302 27.90 -9.25 6.02
N GLY A 303 27.79 -8.21 6.87
CA GLY A 303 28.84 -7.69 7.73
C GLY A 303 28.35 -7.58 9.16
#